data_AF-A0A3D5DIG7-F1
#
_entry.id   AF-A0A3D5DIG7-F1
#
_cell.length_a   1.000
_cell.length_b   1.000
_cell.length_c   1.000
_cell.angle_alpha   90.00
_cell.angle_beta   90.00
_cell.angle_gamma   90.00
#
_symmetry.space_group_name_H-M   'P 1'
#
loop_
_entity.id
_entity.type
_entity.pdbx_description
1 polymer ?
#
loop_
_entity_poly.entity_id
_entity_poly.type
_entity_poly.pdbx_seq_one_letter_code
_entity_poly.pdbx_strand_id
1 'polypeptide(L)'
;MDDIHFLAPSHADTNAVKMANHLKFLASTFPVTLIYVGVGVSGRGLLTEGRAPQQALQAQFGRRTTALTMRPFSIQDEPGRQEWRRLLLSIERQLVLAARYPGMLADGLADYLFARSTGHFASLMALISRGCLRAIRIGAERLDTALMDQVKNDAAAEADRQELLAAIRAALLTSRPARIRAAALRRDHQRNSQAQLAREQLYEPDAGERLAAWPDLRHLAAERSRYSHQKPREAPPICAAFACLSAVLEAVHRRRFWRADRWTGSLGRFAG
;
A
#
# COMPACT_ATOMS: atom_id res chain seq x y z
N MET A 1 -19.36 -6.13 -26.61
CA MET A 1 -20.62 -5.54 -26.14
C MET A 1 -20.64 -5.63 -24.63
N ASP A 2 -20.89 -4.51 -23.96
CA ASP A 2 -20.95 -4.46 -22.50
C ASP A 2 -22.39 -4.56 -21.99
N ASP A 3 -22.55 -4.81 -20.71
CA ASP A 3 -23.82 -4.89 -19.99
C ASP A 3 -24.85 -5.87 -20.56
N ILE A 4 -24.40 -7.03 -21.04
CA ILE A 4 -25.29 -8.09 -21.54
C ILE A 4 -26.31 -8.56 -20.49
N HIS A 5 -26.05 -8.27 -19.22
CA HIS A 5 -26.94 -8.53 -18.11
C HIS A 5 -28.27 -7.76 -18.17
N PHE A 6 -28.40 -6.72 -19.01
CA PHE A 6 -29.67 -6.07 -19.35
C PHE A 6 -30.49 -6.84 -20.40
N LEU A 7 -29.89 -7.79 -21.12
CA LEU A 7 -30.62 -8.68 -22.02
C LEU A 7 -31.32 -9.82 -21.26
N ALA A 8 -31.15 -9.92 -19.94
CA ALA A 8 -31.83 -10.90 -19.13
C ALA A 8 -33.35 -10.63 -19.18
N PRO A 9 -34.16 -11.59 -19.66
CA PRO A 9 -35.59 -11.35 -19.77
C PRO A 9 -36.20 -11.25 -18.38
N SER A 10 -36.72 -10.07 -18.04
CA SER A 10 -37.86 -10.00 -17.11
C SER A 10 -39.05 -10.66 -17.80
N HIS A 11 -39.93 -11.29 -17.02
CA HIS A 11 -40.97 -12.26 -17.44
C HIS A 11 -41.97 -11.84 -18.56
N ALA A 12 -41.79 -10.72 -19.26
CA ALA A 12 -42.65 -10.25 -20.34
C ALA A 12 -41.92 -9.57 -21.54
N ASP A 13 -40.58 -9.59 -21.61
CA ASP A 13 -39.87 -8.65 -22.50
C ASP A 13 -39.55 -9.20 -23.91
N THR A 14 -40.42 -8.92 -24.87
CA THR A 14 -40.28 -9.29 -26.30
C THR A 14 -39.02 -8.69 -26.95
N ASN A 15 -38.49 -7.60 -26.40
CA ASN A 15 -37.31 -6.90 -26.93
C ASN A 15 -36.01 -7.67 -26.66
N ALA A 16 -35.88 -8.33 -25.51
CA ALA A 16 -34.73 -9.17 -25.17
C ALA A 16 -34.58 -10.34 -26.18
N VAL A 17 -35.71 -10.94 -26.57
CA VAL A 17 -35.76 -12.01 -27.57
C VAL A 17 -35.32 -11.53 -28.95
N LYS A 18 -35.78 -10.35 -29.38
CA LYS A 18 -35.37 -9.75 -30.66
C LYS A 18 -33.87 -9.46 -30.69
N MET A 19 -33.31 -8.90 -29.61
CA MET A 19 -31.88 -8.63 -29.52
C MET A 19 -31.04 -9.91 -29.56
N ALA A 20 -31.40 -10.95 -28.80
CA ALA A 20 -30.69 -12.22 -28.84
C ALA A 20 -30.64 -12.85 -30.24
N ASN A 21 -31.74 -12.75 -31.01
CA ASN A 21 -31.79 -13.19 -32.40
C ASN A 21 -30.90 -12.35 -33.32
N HIS A 22 -30.84 -11.02 -33.14
CA HIS A 22 -29.90 -10.18 -33.88
C HIS A 22 -28.45 -10.51 -33.56
N LEU A 23 -28.11 -10.76 -32.29
CA LEU A 23 -26.77 -11.19 -31.91
C LEU A 23 -26.39 -12.51 -32.57
N LYS A 24 -27.33 -13.47 -32.63
CA LYS A 24 -27.15 -14.72 -33.37
C LYS A 24 -26.89 -14.48 -34.84
N PHE A 25 -27.69 -13.62 -35.48
CA PHE A 25 -27.52 -13.28 -36.90
C PHE A 25 -26.12 -12.69 -37.13
N LEU A 26 -25.71 -11.69 -36.36
CA LEU A 26 -24.40 -11.07 -36.47
C LEU A 26 -23.26 -12.08 -36.32
N ALA A 27 -23.35 -12.97 -35.32
CA ALA A 27 -22.36 -14.01 -35.07
C ALA A 27 -22.27 -15.07 -36.19
N SER A 28 -23.34 -15.25 -36.96
CA SER A 28 -23.42 -16.28 -38.02
C SER A 28 -23.13 -15.73 -39.42
N THR A 29 -23.45 -14.46 -39.65
CA THR A 29 -23.35 -13.81 -40.96
C THR A 29 -21.97 -13.22 -41.21
N PHE A 30 -21.33 -12.69 -40.17
CA PHE A 30 -20.03 -12.04 -40.30
C PHE A 30 -18.92 -12.88 -39.66
N PRO A 31 -17.71 -12.93 -40.25
CA PRO A 31 -16.56 -13.58 -39.64
C PRO A 31 -15.98 -12.70 -38.52
N VAL A 32 -16.74 -12.52 -37.44
CA VAL A 32 -16.39 -11.66 -36.30
C VAL A 32 -16.34 -12.45 -35.00
N THR A 33 -15.40 -12.10 -34.13
CA THR A 33 -15.37 -12.61 -32.75
C THR A 33 -16.14 -11.64 -31.86
N LEU A 34 -17.28 -12.08 -31.33
CA LEU A 34 -18.10 -11.28 -30.41
C LEU A 34 -17.71 -11.57 -28.96
N ILE A 35 -17.32 -10.52 -28.24
CA ILE A 35 -17.04 -10.57 -26.80
C ILE A 35 -18.21 -9.89 -26.07
N TYR A 36 -18.78 -10.60 -25.10
CA TYR A 36 -19.88 -10.13 -24.26
C TYR A 36 -19.40 -9.97 -22.83
N VAL A 37 -19.73 -8.83 -22.22
CA VAL A 37 -19.36 -8.51 -20.83
C VAL A 37 -20.63 -8.17 -20.05
N GLY A 38 -20.69 -8.57 -18.79
CA GLY A 38 -21.80 -8.25 -17.89
C GLY A 38 -21.61 -8.83 -16.49
N VAL A 39 -22.39 -8.32 -15.54
CA VAL A 39 -22.33 -8.73 -14.14
C VAL A 39 -23.36 -9.83 -13.86
N GLY A 40 -22.93 -10.92 -13.24
CA GLY A 40 -23.83 -11.99 -12.79
C GLY A 40 -24.58 -12.70 -13.93
N VAL A 41 -24.00 -12.72 -15.14
CA VAL A 41 -24.65 -13.23 -16.36
C VAL A 41 -25.15 -14.67 -16.20
N SER A 42 -24.35 -15.55 -15.58
CA SER A 42 -24.72 -16.95 -15.35
C SER A 42 -25.93 -17.12 -14.42
N GLY A 43 -26.11 -16.22 -13.45
CA GLY A 43 -27.23 -16.28 -12.49
C GLY A 43 -28.53 -15.66 -13.01
N ARG A 44 -28.48 -14.93 -14.12
CA ARG A 44 -29.63 -14.19 -14.69
C ARG A 44 -30.35 -14.94 -15.82
N GLY A 45 -30.15 -16.24 -15.97
CA GLY A 45 -30.85 -17.02 -16.99
C GLY A 45 -30.32 -16.86 -18.42
N LEU A 46 -29.40 -15.92 -18.67
CA LEU A 46 -28.89 -15.59 -20.00
C LEU A 46 -28.12 -16.73 -20.67
N LEU A 47 -27.48 -17.56 -19.87
CA LEU A 47 -26.71 -18.73 -20.30
C LEU A 47 -27.36 -20.04 -19.85
N THR A 48 -28.53 -19.96 -19.20
CA THR A 48 -29.17 -21.11 -18.56
C THR A 48 -30.04 -21.85 -19.58
N GLU A 49 -29.91 -23.17 -19.59
CA GLU A 49 -30.72 -24.06 -20.41
C GLU A 49 -32.17 -24.04 -19.93
N GLY A 50 -33.09 -23.64 -20.79
CA GLY A 50 -34.50 -23.77 -20.48
C GLY A 50 -35.19 -24.86 -21.27
N ARG A 51 -35.96 -25.67 -20.57
CA ARG A 51 -36.77 -26.78 -21.11
C ARG A 51 -38.12 -26.29 -21.68
N ALA A 52 -38.48 -25.01 -21.51
CA ALA A 52 -39.71 -24.42 -22.04
C ALA A 52 -39.51 -23.79 -23.44
N PRO A 53 -40.53 -23.74 -24.31
CA PRO A 53 -40.44 -23.19 -25.67
C PRO A 53 -39.90 -21.75 -25.73
N GLN A 54 -40.27 -20.89 -24.77
CA GLN A 54 -39.74 -19.52 -24.66
C GLN A 54 -38.25 -19.45 -24.32
N GLN A 55 -37.67 -20.50 -23.74
CA GLN A 55 -36.28 -20.55 -23.29
C GLN A 55 -35.36 -21.30 -24.26
N ALA A 56 -35.92 -21.92 -25.31
CA ALA A 56 -35.16 -22.62 -26.35
C ALA A 56 -34.17 -21.70 -27.10
N LEU A 57 -34.42 -20.39 -27.13
CA LEU A 57 -33.51 -19.40 -27.73
C LEU A 57 -32.31 -19.07 -26.81
N GLN A 58 -32.50 -19.07 -25.49
CA GLN A 58 -31.40 -18.94 -24.51
C GLN A 58 -30.44 -20.13 -24.61
N ALA A 59 -30.99 -21.34 -24.82
CA ALA A 59 -30.21 -22.54 -25.08
C ALA A 59 -29.35 -22.45 -26.36
N GLN A 60 -29.74 -21.65 -27.37
CA GLN A 60 -28.93 -21.46 -28.59
C GLN A 60 -27.80 -20.45 -28.45
N PHE A 61 -27.98 -19.40 -27.64
CA PHE A 61 -26.95 -18.41 -27.36
C PHE A 61 -25.90 -18.96 -26.38
N GLY A 62 -26.35 -19.65 -25.33
CA GLY A 62 -25.47 -20.33 -24.36
C GLY A 62 -24.59 -21.41 -24.99
N ARG A 63 -25.11 -22.21 -25.92
CA ARG A 63 -24.33 -23.25 -26.64
C ARG A 63 -23.29 -22.71 -27.63
N ARG A 64 -23.33 -21.41 -27.96
CA ARG A 64 -22.39 -20.77 -28.89
C ARG A 64 -21.43 -19.81 -28.19
N THR A 65 -21.55 -19.65 -26.87
CA THR A 65 -20.79 -18.65 -26.11
C THR A 65 -20.03 -19.34 -24.99
N THR A 66 -18.71 -19.16 -24.95
CA THR A 66 -17.89 -19.64 -23.84
C THR A 66 -17.92 -18.62 -22.71
N ALA A 67 -18.45 -19.02 -21.55
CA ALA A 67 -18.48 -18.16 -20.38
C ALA A 67 -17.09 -18.11 -19.72
N LEU A 68 -16.50 -16.92 -19.64
CA LEU A 68 -15.29 -16.66 -18.88
C LEU A 68 -15.64 -15.80 -17.66
N THR A 69 -15.36 -16.32 -16.46
CA THR A 69 -15.68 -15.62 -15.21
C THR A 69 -14.45 -14.88 -14.70
N MET A 70 -14.57 -13.56 -14.57
CA MET A 70 -13.57 -12.76 -13.84
C MET A 70 -13.94 -12.72 -12.36
N ARG A 71 -13.08 -13.28 -11.52
CA ARG A 71 -13.24 -13.22 -10.06
C ARG A 71 -12.53 -11.99 -9.50
N PRO A 72 -12.98 -11.44 -8.36
CA PRO A 72 -12.19 -10.46 -7.61
C PRO A 72 -10.80 -11.04 -7.29
N PHE A 73 -9.82 -10.15 -7.19
CA PHE A 73 -8.47 -10.55 -6.75
C PHE A 73 -8.53 -11.08 -5.32
N SER A 74 -7.77 -12.12 -5.04
CA SER A 74 -7.68 -12.75 -3.72
C SER A 74 -6.29 -12.58 -3.13
N ILE A 75 -6.21 -12.53 -1.81
CA ILE A 75 -4.94 -12.53 -1.06
C ILE A 75 -4.82 -13.70 -0.09
N GLN A 76 -5.76 -14.65 -0.18
CA GLN A 76 -5.81 -15.84 0.68
C GLN A 76 -4.59 -16.73 0.46
N ASP A 77 -4.11 -16.83 -0.78
CA ASP A 77 -2.96 -17.64 -1.17
C ASP A 77 -1.82 -16.79 -1.75
N GLU A 78 -0.64 -17.41 -1.86
CA GLU A 78 0.54 -16.72 -2.38
C GLU A 78 0.42 -16.32 -3.87
N PRO A 79 -0.14 -17.15 -4.77
CA PRO A 79 -0.41 -16.75 -6.14
C PRO A 79 -1.31 -15.51 -6.24
N GLY A 80 -2.39 -15.46 -5.45
CA GLY A 80 -3.29 -14.31 -5.39
C GLY A 80 -2.58 -13.04 -4.92
N ARG A 81 -1.77 -13.12 -3.86
CA ARG A 81 -0.94 -11.98 -3.40
C ARG A 81 0.03 -11.49 -4.48
N GLN A 82 0.63 -12.40 -5.24
CA GLN A 82 1.52 -12.04 -6.36
C GLN A 82 0.78 -11.40 -7.52
N GLU A 83 -0.42 -11.88 -7.83
CA GLU A 83 -1.29 -11.29 -8.86
C GLU A 83 -1.74 -9.88 -8.45
N TRP A 84 -2.21 -9.73 -7.22
CA TRP A 84 -2.56 -8.43 -6.63
C TRP A 84 -1.40 -7.44 -6.70
N ARG A 85 -0.20 -7.86 -6.29
CA ARG A 85 0.98 -7.00 -6.39
C ARG A 85 1.34 -6.63 -7.84
N ARG A 86 1.22 -7.57 -8.78
CA ARG A 86 1.46 -7.32 -10.21
C ARG A 86 0.48 -6.30 -10.78
N LEU A 87 -0.79 -6.38 -10.37
CA LEU A 87 -1.80 -5.38 -10.70
C LEU A 87 -1.40 -4.00 -10.18
N LEU A 88 -1.09 -3.88 -8.89
CA LEU A 88 -0.74 -2.60 -8.28
C LEU A 88 0.51 -1.96 -8.92
N LEU A 89 1.53 -2.76 -9.25
CA LEU A 89 2.70 -2.27 -9.99
C LEU A 89 2.35 -1.79 -11.41
N SER A 90 1.38 -2.45 -12.05
CA SER A 90 0.96 -2.06 -13.40
C SER A 90 0.18 -0.77 -13.39
N ILE A 91 -0.66 -0.55 -12.37
CA ILE A 91 -1.36 0.72 -12.16
C ILE A 91 -0.37 1.82 -11.77
N GLU A 92 0.57 1.55 -10.86
CA GLU A 92 1.57 2.52 -10.39
C GLU A 92 2.41 3.10 -11.53
N ARG A 93 2.76 2.28 -12.54
CA ARG A 93 3.49 2.72 -13.72
C ARG A 93 2.73 3.72 -14.59
N GLN A 94 1.41 3.71 -14.51
CA GLN A 94 0.54 4.60 -15.29
C GLN A 94 0.13 5.85 -14.51
N LEU A 95 0.54 5.99 -13.24
CA LEU A 95 0.26 7.19 -12.46
C LEU A 95 1.06 8.38 -12.96
N VAL A 96 0.37 9.51 -13.14
CA VAL A 96 0.94 10.78 -13.59
C VAL A 96 1.30 11.74 -12.43
N LEU A 97 1.33 11.23 -11.19
CA LEU A 97 1.66 12.01 -10.00
C LEU A 97 3.17 12.33 -9.92
N ALA A 98 3.51 13.59 -9.67
CA ALA A 98 4.90 14.07 -9.74
C ALA A 98 5.81 13.47 -8.65
N ALA A 99 5.28 13.21 -7.46
CA ALA A 99 6.02 12.63 -6.33
C ALA A 99 5.74 11.12 -6.15
N ARG A 100 5.38 10.42 -7.23
CA ARG A 100 5.28 8.95 -7.20
C ARG A 100 6.65 8.31 -7.00
N TYR A 101 6.67 7.18 -6.31
CA TYR A 101 7.88 6.37 -6.13
C TYR A 101 7.59 4.88 -6.32
N PRO A 102 8.59 4.07 -6.70
CA PRO A 102 8.41 2.63 -6.87
C PRO A 102 7.93 1.96 -5.57
N GLY A 103 6.84 1.20 -5.67
CA GLY A 103 6.24 0.50 -4.53
C GLY A 103 5.29 1.36 -3.68
N MET A 104 5.00 2.60 -4.07
CA MET A 104 3.99 3.45 -3.43
C MET A 104 2.65 2.72 -3.28
N LEU A 105 2.12 2.16 -4.36
CA LEU A 105 0.90 1.35 -4.32
C LEU A 105 1.20 -0.08 -3.89
N ALA A 106 2.17 -0.72 -4.54
CA ALA A 106 2.36 -2.16 -4.49
C ALA A 106 2.96 -2.67 -3.16
N ASP A 107 3.62 -1.82 -2.40
CA ASP A 107 4.27 -2.19 -1.15
C ASP A 107 3.77 -1.31 0.03
N GLY A 108 3.63 0.01 -0.19
CA GLY A 108 3.17 0.98 0.81
C GLY A 108 1.67 0.88 1.10
N LEU A 109 0.84 0.86 0.05
CA LEU A 109 -0.62 0.90 0.16
C LEU A 109 -1.32 -0.43 -0.15
N ALA A 110 -0.60 -1.52 -0.38
CA ALA A 110 -1.20 -2.76 -0.89
C ALA A 110 -2.32 -3.31 -0.01
N ASP A 111 -2.07 -3.40 1.30
CA ASP A 111 -3.05 -3.90 2.28
C ASP A 111 -4.23 -2.93 2.42
N TYR A 112 -3.94 -1.63 2.44
CA TYR A 112 -4.93 -0.58 2.52
C TYR A 112 -5.87 -0.59 1.31
N LEU A 113 -5.33 -0.66 0.10
CA LEU A 113 -6.11 -0.70 -1.14
C LEU A 113 -6.92 -1.98 -1.25
N PHE A 114 -6.40 -3.11 -0.78
CA PHE A 114 -7.15 -4.36 -0.77
C PHE A 114 -8.36 -4.24 0.17
N ALA A 115 -8.16 -3.75 1.40
CA ALA A 115 -9.24 -3.56 2.35
C ALA A 115 -10.30 -2.56 1.87
N ARG A 116 -9.89 -1.54 1.11
CA ARG A 116 -10.80 -0.52 0.54
C ARG A 116 -11.52 -0.96 -0.73
N SER A 117 -11.13 -2.08 -1.35
CA SER A 117 -11.70 -2.53 -2.64
C SER A 117 -12.22 -3.96 -2.63
N THR A 118 -11.95 -4.72 -1.57
CA THR A 118 -12.23 -6.16 -1.45
C THR A 118 -11.74 -7.00 -2.63
N GLY A 119 -10.69 -6.52 -3.32
CA GLY A 119 -10.14 -7.15 -4.53
C GLY A 119 -10.92 -6.86 -5.82
N HIS A 120 -11.96 -6.02 -5.79
CA HIS A 120 -12.72 -5.62 -6.99
C HIS A 120 -11.96 -4.55 -7.78
N PHE A 121 -11.66 -4.85 -9.05
CA PHE A 121 -10.91 -3.95 -9.93
C PHE A 121 -11.60 -2.59 -10.13
N ALA A 122 -12.93 -2.57 -10.30
CA ALA A 122 -13.68 -1.33 -10.49
C ALA A 122 -13.60 -0.42 -9.25
N SER A 123 -13.82 -0.99 -8.06
CA SER A 123 -13.69 -0.29 -6.78
C SER A 123 -12.27 0.23 -6.56
N LEU A 124 -11.25 -0.56 -6.89
CA LEU A 124 -9.85 -0.16 -6.82
C LEU A 124 -9.54 1.02 -7.74
N MET A 125 -9.89 0.92 -9.03
CA MET A 125 -9.61 1.97 -10.00
C MET A 125 -10.35 3.26 -9.66
N ALA A 126 -11.63 3.17 -9.29
CA ALA A 126 -12.40 4.33 -8.86
C ALA A 126 -11.77 5.03 -7.65
N LEU A 127 -11.26 4.27 -6.67
CA LEU A 127 -10.57 4.83 -5.51
C LEU A 127 -9.25 5.50 -5.90
N ILE A 128 -8.41 4.84 -6.71
CA ILE A 128 -7.12 5.37 -7.16
C ILE A 128 -7.32 6.64 -7.98
N SER A 129 -8.24 6.64 -8.96
CA SER A 129 -8.52 7.81 -9.80
C SER A 129 -8.99 9.01 -8.98
N ARG A 130 -9.91 8.79 -8.02
CA ARG A 130 -10.35 9.85 -7.11
C ARG A 130 -9.24 10.33 -6.17
N GLY A 131 -8.38 9.42 -5.70
CA GLY A 131 -7.19 9.73 -4.93
C GLY A 131 -6.21 10.61 -5.70
N CYS A 132 -5.89 10.25 -6.94
CA CYS A 132 -5.02 11.04 -7.82
C CYS A 132 -5.59 12.44 -8.05
N LEU A 133 -6.88 12.55 -8.36
CA LEU A 133 -7.54 13.84 -8.52
C LEU A 133 -7.40 14.71 -7.27
N ARG A 134 -7.57 14.13 -6.08
CA ARG A 134 -7.38 14.88 -4.82
C ARG A 134 -5.93 15.27 -4.59
N ALA A 135 -4.99 14.36 -4.83
CA ALA A 135 -3.55 14.61 -4.67
C ALA A 135 -3.05 15.76 -5.55
N ILE A 136 -3.54 15.83 -6.79
CA ILE A 136 -3.25 16.92 -7.72
C ILE A 136 -3.88 18.23 -7.19
N ARG A 137 -5.15 18.20 -6.81
CA ARG A 137 -5.87 19.41 -6.34
C ARG A 137 -5.27 20.06 -5.10
N ILE A 138 -4.66 19.28 -4.20
CA ILE A 138 -4.03 19.80 -2.97
C ILE A 138 -2.51 19.97 -3.11
N GLY A 139 -1.93 19.67 -4.27
CA GLY A 139 -0.49 19.74 -4.52
C GLY A 139 0.36 18.70 -3.78
N ALA A 140 -0.25 17.63 -3.24
CA ALA A 140 0.48 16.57 -2.56
C ALA A 140 1.28 15.70 -3.54
N GLU A 141 0.74 15.49 -4.75
CA GLU A 141 1.39 14.77 -5.85
C GLU A 141 1.87 13.34 -5.50
N ARG A 142 1.30 12.73 -4.45
CA ARG A 142 1.53 11.35 -4.02
C ARG A 142 0.28 10.78 -3.35
N LEU A 143 0.19 9.46 -3.27
CA LEU A 143 -0.87 8.77 -2.54
C LEU A 143 -0.32 8.17 -1.26
N ASP A 144 -0.95 8.51 -0.14
CA ASP A 144 -0.74 7.91 1.17
C ASP A 144 -2.07 7.63 1.87
N THR A 145 -2.04 6.92 2.99
CA THR A 145 -3.25 6.53 3.72
C THR A 145 -4.05 7.74 4.20
N ALA A 146 -3.38 8.78 4.68
CA ALA A 146 -4.02 9.99 5.19
C ALA A 146 -4.80 10.76 4.11
N LEU A 147 -4.25 10.84 2.90
CA LEU A 147 -4.94 11.42 1.75
C LEU A 147 -6.12 10.53 1.33
N MET A 148 -5.90 9.23 1.25
CA MET A 148 -6.87 8.27 0.73
C MET A 148 -8.05 8.05 1.69
N ASP A 149 -7.86 8.25 3.00
CA ASP A 149 -8.95 8.20 4.00
C ASP A 149 -9.99 9.31 3.77
N GLN A 150 -9.61 10.38 3.07
CA GLN A 150 -10.51 11.50 2.73
C GLN A 150 -11.26 11.26 1.42
N VAL A 151 -10.98 10.15 0.72
CA VAL A 151 -11.61 9.79 -0.54
C VAL A 151 -12.66 8.73 -0.26
N LYS A 152 -13.92 8.95 -0.65
CA LYS A 152 -14.98 7.94 -0.53
C LYS A 152 -14.79 6.84 -1.57
N ASN A 153 -15.15 5.60 -1.25
CA ASN A 153 -15.30 4.52 -2.25
C ASN A 153 -16.78 4.15 -2.46
N ASP A 154 -17.06 3.10 -3.24
CA ASP A 154 -18.41 2.55 -3.36
C ASP A 154 -18.90 1.92 -2.04
N ALA A 155 -20.22 1.93 -1.84
CA ALA A 155 -20.83 1.54 -0.58
C ALA A 155 -20.62 0.06 -0.23
N ALA A 156 -20.54 -0.82 -1.24
CA ALA A 156 -20.32 -2.25 -1.03
C ALA A 156 -18.91 -2.50 -0.47
N ALA A 157 -17.88 -1.93 -1.10
CA ALA A 157 -16.51 -2.04 -0.61
C ALA A 157 -16.30 -1.37 0.75
N GLU A 158 -17.01 -0.27 1.06
CA GLU A 158 -16.90 0.39 2.37
C GLU A 158 -17.60 -0.39 3.50
N ALA A 159 -18.65 -1.17 3.20
CA ALA A 159 -19.31 -2.03 4.19
C ALA A 159 -18.38 -3.14 4.70
N ASP A 160 -17.67 -3.81 3.79
CA ASP A 160 -16.77 -4.92 4.10
C ASP A 160 -15.39 -4.45 4.65
N ARG A 161 -15.11 -3.14 4.56
CA ARG A 161 -13.79 -2.57 4.88
C ARG A 161 -13.36 -2.86 6.32
N GLN A 162 -14.27 -2.70 7.28
CA GLN A 162 -13.92 -2.70 8.71
C GLN A 162 -13.34 -4.04 9.16
N GLU A 163 -13.96 -5.15 8.72
CA GLU A 163 -13.52 -6.50 9.03
C GLU A 163 -12.15 -6.80 8.41
N LEU A 164 -11.97 -6.48 7.13
CA LEU A 164 -10.69 -6.68 6.44
C LEU A 164 -9.56 -5.85 7.03
N LEU A 165 -9.82 -4.58 7.36
CA LEU A 165 -8.83 -3.73 8.03
C LEU A 165 -8.46 -4.27 9.41
N ALA A 166 -9.43 -4.78 10.17
CA ALA A 166 -9.15 -5.38 11.48
C ALA A 166 -8.26 -6.62 11.34
N ALA A 167 -8.57 -7.53 10.40
CA ALA A 167 -7.76 -8.71 10.13
C ALA A 167 -6.33 -8.35 9.67
N ILE A 168 -6.19 -7.33 8.82
CA ILE A 168 -4.89 -6.82 8.36
C ILE A 168 -4.09 -6.20 9.51
N ARG A 169 -4.72 -5.36 10.34
CA ARG A 169 -4.06 -4.74 11.51
C ARG A 169 -3.64 -5.75 12.56
N ALA A 170 -4.43 -6.81 12.74
CA ALA A 170 -4.10 -7.95 13.58
C ALA A 170 -3.03 -8.87 12.97
N ALA A 171 -2.51 -8.56 11.78
CA ALA A 171 -1.56 -9.37 11.01
C ALA A 171 -2.05 -10.79 10.70
N LEU A 172 -3.36 -11.04 10.76
CA LEU A 172 -4.00 -12.30 10.39
C LEU A 172 -4.13 -12.43 8.87
N LEU A 173 -4.18 -11.29 8.17
CA LEU A 173 -4.30 -11.23 6.72
C LEU A 173 -3.30 -10.21 6.17
N THR A 174 -2.73 -10.48 4.99
CA THR A 174 -1.91 -9.51 4.26
C THR A 174 -1.97 -9.77 2.77
N SER A 175 -1.94 -8.69 2.00
CA SER A 175 -1.84 -8.69 0.54
C SER A 175 -0.40 -8.79 0.04
N ARG A 176 0.59 -8.62 0.93
CA ARG A 176 2.00 -8.58 0.56
C ARG A 176 2.55 -10.00 0.33
N PRO A 177 3.17 -10.29 -0.83
CA PRO A 177 3.80 -11.57 -1.10
C PRO A 177 4.88 -11.93 -0.07
N ALA A 178 5.04 -13.23 0.20
CA ALA A 178 5.99 -13.76 1.19
C ALA A 178 7.43 -13.27 0.94
N ARG A 179 7.86 -13.22 -0.32
CA ARG A 179 9.19 -12.72 -0.71
C ARG A 179 9.42 -11.27 -0.28
N ILE A 180 8.40 -10.41 -0.44
CA ILE A 180 8.49 -8.99 -0.07
C ILE A 180 8.55 -8.83 1.44
N ARG A 181 7.74 -9.61 2.16
CA ARG A 181 7.75 -9.66 3.63
C ARG A 181 9.11 -10.12 4.16
N ALA A 182 9.66 -11.21 3.63
CA ALA A 182 10.98 -11.71 3.99
C ALA A 182 12.10 -10.70 3.66
N ALA A 183 11.99 -9.96 2.57
CA ALA A 183 12.94 -8.89 2.24
C ALA A 183 12.84 -7.70 3.22
N ALA A 184 11.63 -7.33 3.64
CA ALA A 184 11.43 -6.29 4.65
C ALA A 184 12.05 -6.68 6.00
N LEU A 185 11.73 -7.89 6.50
CA LEU A 185 12.29 -8.40 7.76
C LEU A 185 13.81 -8.45 7.77
N ARG A 186 14.43 -8.86 6.65
CA ARG A 186 15.90 -8.86 6.51
C ARG A 186 16.48 -7.45 6.58
N ARG A 187 15.85 -6.47 5.93
CA ARG A 187 16.29 -5.06 5.99
C ARG A 187 16.18 -4.49 7.40
N ASP A 188 15.10 -4.81 8.11
CA ASP A 188 14.89 -4.35 9.49
C ASP A 188 15.93 -4.96 10.43
N HIS A 189 16.23 -6.25 10.28
CA HIS A 189 17.29 -6.91 11.04
C HIS A 189 18.66 -6.24 10.78
N GLN A 190 19.02 -6.02 9.52
CA GLN A 190 20.29 -5.37 9.16
C GLN A 190 20.38 -3.94 9.73
N ARG A 191 19.29 -3.17 9.68
CA ARG A 191 19.23 -1.81 10.23
C ARG A 191 19.40 -1.82 11.75
N ASN A 192 18.75 -2.76 12.44
CA ASN A 192 18.87 -2.90 13.89
C ASN A 192 20.30 -3.30 14.30
N SER A 193 20.92 -4.23 13.58
CA SER A 193 22.31 -4.63 13.81
C SER A 193 23.28 -3.47 13.58
N GLN A 194 23.08 -2.66 12.53
CA GLN A 194 23.90 -1.45 12.31
C GLN A 194 23.70 -0.41 13.41
N ALA A 195 22.46 -0.19 13.85
CA ALA A 195 22.18 0.73 14.95
C ALA A 195 22.79 0.25 16.28
N GLN A 196 22.85 -1.07 16.52
CA GLN A 196 23.51 -1.66 17.67
C GLN A 196 25.03 -1.48 17.60
N LEU A 197 25.67 -1.80 16.47
CA LEU A 197 27.10 -1.57 16.27
C LEU A 197 27.47 -0.08 16.42
N ALA A 198 26.63 0.82 15.92
CA ALA A 198 26.83 2.26 16.11
C ALA A 198 26.70 2.68 17.58
N ARG A 199 25.81 2.08 18.36
CA ARG A 199 25.70 2.30 19.81
C ARG A 199 26.91 1.76 20.57
N GLU A 200 27.39 0.58 20.19
CA GLU A 200 28.59 -0.03 20.77
C GLU A 200 29.87 0.75 20.43
N GLN A 201 29.97 1.30 19.21
CA GLN A 201 31.09 2.16 18.80
C GLN A 201 31.04 3.57 19.41
N LEU A 202 29.83 4.09 19.68
CA LEU A 202 29.66 5.36 20.39
C LEU A 202 29.82 5.21 21.92
N TYR A 203 29.81 3.98 22.43
CA TYR A 203 30.14 3.66 23.82
C TYR A 203 31.65 3.75 24.02
N GLU A 204 32.11 4.93 24.41
CA GLU A 204 33.51 5.20 24.76
C GLU A 204 33.74 4.78 26.23
N PRO A 205 34.61 3.79 26.53
CA PRO A 205 34.78 3.25 27.88
C PRO A 205 35.34 4.28 28.89
N ASP A 206 35.93 5.37 28.40
CA ASP A 206 36.71 6.36 29.18
C ASP A 206 35.93 7.60 29.66
N ALA A 207 34.60 7.61 29.52
CA ALA A 207 33.81 8.71 30.07
C ALA A 207 34.00 8.86 31.60
N GLY A 208 34.29 7.76 32.30
CA GLY A 208 34.60 7.76 33.73
C GLY A 208 35.96 8.40 34.07
N GLU A 209 37.00 8.14 33.27
CA GLU A 209 38.34 8.71 33.49
C GLU A 209 38.41 10.20 33.10
N ARG A 210 37.69 10.62 32.05
CA ARG A 210 37.63 12.04 31.66
C ARG A 210 36.81 12.90 32.63
N LEU A 211 35.81 12.35 33.31
CA LEU A 211 35.10 13.06 34.39
C LEU A 211 35.99 13.28 35.63
N ALA A 212 36.99 12.44 35.86
CA ALA A 212 37.97 12.66 36.93
C ALA A 212 38.93 13.84 36.65
N ALA A 213 39.12 14.19 35.37
CA ALA A 213 39.94 15.30 34.90
C ALA A 213 39.24 16.67 34.96
N TRP A 214 37.97 16.74 35.35
CA TRP A 214 37.18 17.98 35.45
C TRP A 214 36.72 18.16 36.92
N PRO A 215 37.48 18.91 37.73
CA PRO A 215 37.26 19.01 39.19
C PRO A 215 35.83 19.43 39.56
N ASP A 216 35.23 20.30 38.76
CA ASP A 216 33.93 20.93 39.05
C ASP A 216 32.71 20.03 38.80
N LEU A 217 32.85 18.95 38.03
CA LEU A 217 31.73 18.07 37.65
C LEU A 217 31.69 16.75 38.44
N ARG A 218 32.57 16.58 39.44
CA ARG A 218 32.63 15.36 40.27
C ARG A 218 31.33 15.07 41.03
N HIS A 219 30.56 16.09 41.37
CA HIS A 219 29.26 15.94 42.04
C HIS A 219 28.21 15.24 41.15
N LEU A 220 28.24 15.48 39.84
CA LEU A 220 27.32 14.84 38.87
C LEU A 220 27.62 13.35 38.65
N ALA A 221 28.90 12.95 38.73
CA ALA A 221 29.29 11.55 38.68
C ALA A 221 28.76 10.74 39.89
N ALA A 222 28.73 11.37 41.08
CA ALA A 222 28.20 10.77 42.30
C ALA A 222 26.66 10.66 42.30
N GLU A 223 25.96 11.52 41.57
CA GLU A 223 24.50 11.39 41.35
C GLU A 223 24.16 10.26 40.37
N ARG A 224 24.95 10.10 39.31
CA ARG A 224 24.75 9.04 38.31
C ARG A 224 24.91 7.63 38.90
N SER A 225 25.85 7.43 39.83
CA SER A 225 26.04 6.15 40.53
C SER A 225 24.86 5.82 41.46
N ARG A 226 24.27 6.83 42.11
CA ARG A 226 23.08 6.66 42.95
C ARG A 226 21.84 6.25 42.16
N TYR A 227 21.66 6.77 40.95
CA TYR A 227 20.54 6.40 40.08
C TYR A 227 20.64 4.99 39.48
N SER A 228 21.85 4.48 39.23
CA SER A 228 22.08 3.13 38.68
C SER A 228 21.60 2.01 39.61
N HIS A 229 21.63 2.23 40.93
CA HIS A 229 21.25 1.23 41.93
C HIS A 229 19.76 1.26 42.33
N GLN A 230 18.96 2.20 41.82
CA GLN A 230 17.52 2.22 42.04
C GLN A 230 16.77 1.67 40.83
N LYS A 231 16.33 0.41 40.96
CA LYS A 231 15.39 -0.26 40.07
C LYS A 231 14.13 0.62 39.92
N PRO A 232 13.71 1.04 38.71
CA PRO A 232 12.59 1.95 38.59
C PRO A 232 11.29 1.18 38.72
N ARG A 233 10.65 1.27 39.89
CA ARG A 233 9.19 1.28 39.94
C ARG A 233 8.78 2.74 39.90
N GLU A 234 8.31 3.16 38.72
CA GLU A 234 7.64 4.44 38.43
C GLU A 234 8.55 5.68 38.51
N ALA A 235 9.02 6.18 37.35
CA ALA A 235 9.66 7.49 37.24
C ALA A 235 8.87 8.40 36.25
N PRO A 236 8.64 9.68 36.58
CA PRO A 236 7.82 10.61 35.79
C PRO A 236 8.52 11.15 34.52
N PRO A 237 7.78 11.74 33.57
CA PRO A 237 8.24 12.04 32.20
C PRO A 237 9.36 13.10 32.07
N ILE A 238 9.79 13.74 33.16
CA ILE A 238 10.83 14.79 33.13
C ILE A 238 12.24 14.19 32.92
N CYS A 239 12.48 12.94 33.34
CA CYS A 239 13.79 12.30 33.20
C CYS A 239 14.16 11.93 31.75
N ALA A 240 13.17 11.66 30.89
CA ALA A 240 13.40 11.40 29.47
C ALA A 240 13.84 12.66 28.70
N ALA A 241 13.37 13.84 29.13
CA ALA A 241 13.74 15.11 28.51
C ALA A 241 15.20 15.49 28.76
N PHE A 242 15.74 15.22 29.97
CA PHE A 242 17.13 15.52 30.30
C PHE A 242 18.14 14.64 29.55
N ALA A 243 17.84 13.34 29.41
CA ALA A 243 18.68 12.42 28.63
C ALA A 243 18.71 12.79 27.13
N CYS A 244 17.58 13.29 26.60
CA CYS A 244 17.49 13.72 25.22
C CYS A 244 18.19 15.07 24.96
N LEU A 245 18.13 16.02 25.92
CA LEU A 245 18.79 17.32 25.81
C LEU A 245 20.32 17.19 25.87
N SER A 246 20.83 16.28 26.71
CA SER A 246 22.27 15.99 26.81
C SER A 246 22.82 15.43 25.49
N ALA A 247 22.11 14.48 24.87
CA ALA A 247 22.54 13.87 23.60
C ALA A 247 22.51 14.87 22.42
N VAL A 248 21.56 15.81 22.42
CA VAL A 248 21.44 16.84 21.37
C VAL A 248 22.52 17.92 21.52
N LEU A 249 22.82 18.37 22.75
CA LEU A 249 23.89 19.35 23.00
C LEU A 249 25.27 18.77 22.64
N GLU A 250 25.49 17.49 22.90
CA GLU A 250 26.73 16.80 22.56
C GLU A 250 26.89 16.63 21.03
N ALA A 251 25.80 16.38 20.31
CA ALA A 251 25.80 16.31 18.84
C ALA A 251 26.02 17.68 18.18
N VAL A 252 25.52 18.77 18.77
CA VAL A 252 25.74 20.15 18.29
C VAL A 252 27.19 20.59 18.51
N HIS A 253 27.80 20.19 19.63
CA HIS A 253 29.20 20.49 19.91
C HIS A 253 30.17 19.76 18.96
N ARG A 254 29.88 18.49 18.62
CA ARG A 254 30.69 17.72 17.64
C ARG A 254 30.62 18.27 16.21
N ARG A 255 29.51 18.91 15.80
CA ARG A 255 29.40 19.52 14.45
C ARG A 255 30.17 20.83 14.27
N ARG A 256 30.45 21.58 15.35
CA ARG A 256 31.24 22.82 15.27
C ARG A 256 32.73 22.57 15.00
N PHE A 257 33.26 21.41 15.40
CA PHE A 257 34.68 21.07 15.20
C PHE A 257 35.01 20.57 13.78
N TRP A 258 34.03 20.13 13.00
CA TRP A 258 34.25 19.58 11.65
C TRP A 258 34.18 20.63 10.51
N ARG A 259 33.92 21.91 10.81
CA ARG A 259 33.86 23.01 9.81
C ARG A 259 35.06 23.97 9.82
N ALA A 260 36.07 23.76 10.67
CA ALA A 260 37.22 24.68 10.77
C ALA A 260 38.45 24.31 9.90
N ASP A 261 38.60 23.07 9.44
CA ASP A 261 39.85 22.61 8.78
C ASP A 261 39.77 22.40 7.25
N ARG A 262 38.83 23.06 6.57
CA ARG A 262 38.85 23.15 5.10
C ARG A 262 38.39 24.54 4.70
N TRP A 263 39.29 25.52 4.63
CA TRP A 263 39.23 26.71 3.76
C TRP A 263 40.41 27.67 4.04
N THR A 264 41.66 27.25 3.77
CA THR A 264 42.78 28.17 3.52
C THR A 264 43.77 27.50 2.57
N GLY A 265 43.66 27.78 1.26
CA GLY A 265 44.63 27.29 0.29
C GLY A 265 44.15 27.35 -1.16
N SER A 266 44.03 28.54 -1.73
CA SER A 266 44.23 28.86 -3.15
C SER A 266 43.58 30.21 -3.49
N LEU A 267 44.33 31.30 -3.35
CA LEU A 267 44.09 32.59 -4.02
C LEU A 267 45.38 33.41 -3.90
N GLY A 268 46.20 33.41 -4.95
CA GLY A 268 47.46 34.15 -4.99
C GLY A 268 48.39 33.72 -6.10
N ARG A 269 48.00 33.92 -7.37
CA ARG A 269 48.93 34.07 -8.51
C ARG A 269 48.13 34.56 -9.72
N PHE A 270 48.29 35.85 -10.05
CA PHE A 270 48.37 36.47 -11.38
C PHE A 270 48.05 37.97 -11.26
N ALA A 271 49.09 38.73 -10.96
CA ALA A 271 49.28 40.11 -11.39
C ALA A 271 50.68 40.15 -12.00
N GLY A 272 50.78 40.55 -13.27
CA GLY A 272 51.98 40.47 -14.11
C GLY A 272 51.61 40.10 -15.53
#